data_AF-A0AB36TH26-F1
#
_entry.id   AF-A0AB36TH26-F1
#
_cell.length_a   1.000
_cell.length_b   1.000
_cell.length_c   1.000
_cell.angle_alpha   90.00
_cell.angle_beta   90.00
_cell.angle_gamma   90.00
#
_symmetry.space_group_name_H-M   'P 1'
#
loop_
_entity.id
_entity.type
_entity.pdbx_description
1 polymer ?
#
loop_
_entity_poly.entity_id
_entity_poly.type
_entity_poly.pdbx_seq_one_letter_code
_entity_poly.pdbx_strand_id
1 'polypeptide(L)'
;MSIIKYDYNNVVQLFVKNLSESKEYHKNYLELISKIKQMDGVVDIGSFCYGSISFKELDENINLRKRVFSAIGKTDQFENIPLLNALYIESAMIHILEPPIYKGRFFESEDFEESDEIPLVVGYAYKDIFEIGQTFTVTDESLGMAGTYKVIGILDKGSY
;
A
#
# COMPACT_ATOMS: atom_id res chain seq x y z
N MET A 1 -3.15 14.70 -7.04
CA MET A 1 -2.90 14.74 -5.58
C MET A 1 -1.89 13.64 -5.30
N SER A 2 -0.76 13.94 -4.65
CA SER A 2 0.20 12.91 -4.22
C SER A 2 -0.50 11.98 -3.22
N ILE A 3 -0.38 10.67 -3.43
CA ILE A 3 -1.00 9.62 -2.61
C ILE A 3 -0.12 9.25 -1.42
N ILE A 4 1.08 9.83 -1.35
CA ILE A 4 2.09 9.57 -0.33
C ILE A 4 2.68 10.91 0.11
N LYS A 5 2.79 11.13 1.42
CA LYS A 5 3.59 12.20 2.03
C LYS A 5 4.96 11.70 2.46
N TYR A 6 5.99 12.35 1.96
CA TYR A 6 7.39 12.18 2.35
C TYR A 6 8.06 13.56 2.33
N ASP A 7 9.26 13.68 2.90
CA ASP A 7 10.01 14.93 2.89
C ASP A 7 10.57 15.21 1.49
N TYR A 8 9.90 16.09 0.74
CA TYR A 8 10.31 16.50 -0.61
C TYR A 8 11.69 17.15 -0.68
N ASN A 9 12.29 17.59 0.44
CA ASN A 9 13.64 18.14 0.45
C ASN A 9 14.72 17.04 0.45
N ASN A 10 14.35 15.84 0.90
CA ASN A 10 15.27 14.72 1.11
C ASN A 10 15.02 13.55 0.15
N VAL A 11 14.05 13.69 -0.78
CA VAL A 11 13.65 12.63 -1.71
C VAL A 11 13.68 13.14 -3.15
N VAL A 12 14.33 12.38 -4.04
CA VAL A 12 14.27 12.58 -5.49
C VAL A 12 13.30 11.57 -6.09
N GLN A 13 12.36 12.05 -6.90
CA GLN A 13 11.41 11.19 -7.61
C GLN A 13 11.88 10.90 -9.03
N LEU A 14 11.96 9.62 -9.38
CA LEU A 14 12.18 9.17 -10.75
C LEU A 14 10.88 8.65 -11.35
N PHE A 15 10.36 9.30 -12.38
CA PHE A 15 9.20 8.83 -13.14
C PHE A 15 9.64 8.12 -14.41
N VAL A 16 9.51 6.80 -14.46
CA VAL A 16 9.80 6.02 -15.67
C VAL A 16 8.49 5.78 -16.44
N LYS A 17 8.34 6.47 -17.57
CA LYS A 17 7.19 6.30 -18.47
C LYS A 17 7.51 5.27 -19.54
N ASN A 18 6.55 4.40 -19.86
CA ASN A 18 6.64 3.30 -20.83
C ASN A 18 7.61 2.18 -20.39
N LEU A 19 7.14 1.34 -19.48
CA LEU A 19 7.78 0.07 -19.16
C LEU A 19 7.55 -0.89 -20.34
N SER A 20 8.62 -1.25 -21.04
CA SER A 20 8.60 -2.40 -21.93
C SER A 20 8.87 -3.64 -21.07
N GLU A 21 8.06 -4.69 -21.18
CA GLU A 21 8.32 -5.97 -20.50
C GLU A 21 9.48 -6.76 -21.14
N SER A 22 10.30 -6.13 -21.98
CA SER A 22 11.46 -6.79 -22.56
C SER A 22 12.52 -7.11 -21.50
N LYS A 23 13.21 -8.24 -21.68
CA LYS A 23 14.34 -8.63 -20.83
C LYS A 23 15.43 -7.55 -20.78
N GLU A 24 15.63 -6.84 -21.89
CA GLU A 24 16.62 -5.77 -22.01
C GLU A 24 16.23 -4.55 -21.17
N TYR A 25 14.94 -4.17 -21.18
CA TYR A 25 14.43 -3.13 -20.30
C TYR A 25 14.66 -3.49 -18.81
N HIS A 26 14.29 -4.71 -18.41
CA HIS A 26 14.47 -5.17 -17.04
C HIS A 26 15.95 -5.12 -16.60
N LYS A 27 16.87 -5.57 -17.46
CA LYS A 27 18.31 -5.48 -17.21
C LYS A 27 18.77 -4.02 -17.04
N ASN A 28 18.38 -3.13 -17.95
CA ASN A 28 18.76 -1.72 -17.90
C ASN A 28 18.20 -1.02 -16.66
N TYR A 29 16.98 -1.36 -16.24
CA TYR A 29 16.37 -0.88 -15.01
C TYR A 29 17.19 -1.31 -13.78
N LEU A 30 17.54 -2.60 -13.67
CA LEU A 30 18.38 -3.09 -12.58
C LEU A 30 19.76 -2.42 -12.55
N GLU A 31 20.38 -2.22 -13.71
CA GLU A 31 21.65 -1.49 -13.81
C GLU A 31 21.51 -0.03 -13.35
N LEU A 32 20.43 0.66 -13.72
CA LEU A 32 20.15 2.03 -13.29
C LEU A 32 19.99 2.11 -11.76
N ILE A 33 19.15 1.24 -11.18
CA ILE A 33 18.92 1.20 -9.73
C ILE A 33 20.23 0.90 -8.99
N SER A 34 21.04 -0.04 -9.49
CA SER A 34 22.35 -0.36 -8.91
C SER A 34 23.30 0.84 -8.92
N LYS A 35 23.33 1.62 -10.00
CA LYS A 35 24.14 2.85 -10.07
C LYS A 35 23.65 3.92 -9.12
N ILE A 36 22.34 4.12 -8.97
CA ILE A 36 21.76 5.10 -8.05
C ILE A 36 22.12 4.74 -6.61
N LYS A 37 22.02 3.46 -6.22
CA LYS A 37 22.42 2.98 -4.88
C LYS A 37 23.88 3.25 -4.52
N GLN A 38 24.75 3.45 -5.53
CA GLN A 38 26.17 3.73 -5.34
C GLN A 38 26.52 5.22 -5.32
N MET A 39 25.54 6.11 -5.52
CA MET A 39 25.78 7.56 -5.53
C MET A 39 25.95 8.09 -4.11
N ASP A 40 26.94 8.96 -3.91
CA ASP A 40 27.16 9.63 -2.63
C ASP A 40 25.91 10.40 -2.19
N GLY A 41 25.48 10.16 -0.94
CA GLY A 41 24.30 10.79 -0.35
C GLY A 41 22.97 10.06 -0.60
N VAL A 42 22.95 9.00 -1.41
CA VAL A 42 21.78 8.11 -1.51
C VAL A 42 21.80 7.12 -0.36
N VAL A 43 20.83 7.24 0.54
CA VAL A 43 20.69 6.34 1.70
C VAL A 43 19.87 5.10 1.34
N ASP A 44 18.79 5.28 0.58
CA ASP A 44 17.91 4.18 0.17
C ASP A 44 17.21 4.50 -1.15
N ILE A 45 16.67 3.47 -1.79
CA ILE A 45 15.80 3.60 -2.96
C ILE A 45 14.72 2.52 -2.90
N GLY A 46 13.48 2.98 -2.86
CA GLY A 46 12.30 2.12 -2.90
C GLY A 46 11.38 2.52 -4.04
N SER A 47 10.58 1.55 -4.46
CA SER A 47 9.47 1.76 -5.36
C SER A 47 8.13 1.47 -4.66
N PHE A 48 7.06 2.01 -5.24
CA PHE A 48 5.71 1.67 -4.85
C PHE A 48 4.84 1.49 -6.09
N CYS A 49 3.81 0.66 -5.94
CA CYS A 49 2.81 0.41 -6.97
C CYS A 49 1.43 0.79 -6.44
N TYR A 50 0.69 1.53 -7.25
CA TYR A 50 -0.72 1.82 -6.97
C TYR A 50 -1.59 0.73 -7.57
N GLY A 51 -2.54 0.23 -6.80
CA GLY A 51 -3.51 -0.74 -7.26
C GLY A 51 -4.82 -0.63 -6.52
N SER A 52 -5.58 -1.72 -6.59
CA SER A 52 -6.82 -1.89 -5.86
C SER A 52 -6.76 -3.19 -5.05
N ILE A 53 -7.55 -3.25 -3.98
CA ILE A 53 -7.73 -4.45 -3.17
C ILE A 53 -9.22 -4.63 -2.83
N SER A 54 -9.74 -5.87 -2.87
CA SER A 54 -11.05 -6.21 -2.32
C SER A 54 -10.95 -7.41 -1.41
N PHE A 55 -11.57 -7.30 -0.23
CA PHE A 55 -11.60 -8.37 0.75
C PHE A 55 -12.89 -9.16 0.68
N LYS A 56 -12.80 -10.49 0.78
CA LYS A 56 -13.93 -11.42 0.81
C LYS A 56 -14.97 -11.05 1.86
N GLU A 57 -14.51 -10.56 3.01
CA GLU A 57 -15.36 -10.16 4.13
C GLU A 57 -16.28 -8.97 3.78
N LEU A 58 -15.91 -8.15 2.79
CA LEU A 58 -16.78 -7.07 2.31
C LEU A 58 -17.97 -7.61 1.50
N ASP A 59 -17.80 -8.75 0.83
CA ASP A 59 -18.89 -9.40 0.09
C ASP A 59 -19.82 -10.17 1.04
N GLU A 60 -19.26 -10.75 2.10
CA GLU A 60 -19.99 -11.57 3.08
C GLU A 60 -20.67 -10.74 4.17
N ASN A 61 -20.20 -9.52 4.44
CA ASN A 61 -20.73 -8.66 5.51
C ASN A 61 -21.26 -7.32 4.98
N ILE A 62 -22.57 -7.25 4.75
CA ILE A 62 -23.27 -6.05 4.25
C ILE A 62 -23.09 -4.83 5.15
N ASN A 63 -22.98 -5.00 6.47
CA ASN A 63 -22.82 -3.89 7.40
C ASN A 63 -21.42 -3.30 7.33
N LEU A 64 -20.40 -4.16 7.25
CA LEU A 64 -19.02 -3.74 7.02
C LEU A 64 -18.90 -2.99 5.69
N ARG A 65 -19.45 -3.57 4.61
CA ARG A 65 -19.48 -2.95 3.28
C ARG A 65 -20.10 -1.56 3.29
N LYS A 66 -21.25 -1.38 3.95
CA LYS A 66 -21.90 -0.06 4.09
C LYS A 66 -21.06 0.95 4.85
N ARG A 67 -20.38 0.54 5.93
CA ARG A 67 -19.47 1.41 6.69
C ARG A 67 -18.30 1.87 5.84
N VAL A 68 -17.67 0.94 5.12
CA VAL A 68 -16.56 1.22 4.19
C VAL A 68 -16.98 2.20 3.09
N PHE A 69 -18.14 1.97 2.45
CA PHE A 69 -18.66 2.90 1.44
C PHE A 69 -18.97 4.29 1.98
N SER A 70 -19.50 4.36 3.21
CA SER A 70 -19.79 5.63 3.86
C SER A 70 -18.50 6.42 4.13
N ALA A 71 -17.40 5.74 4.46
CA ALA A 71 -16.10 6.38 4.71
C ALA A 71 -15.45 6.97 3.45
N ILE A 72 -15.68 6.39 2.27
CA ILE A 72 -15.08 6.89 1.01
C ILE A 72 -15.89 8.01 0.35
N GLY A 73 -17.05 8.38 0.91
CA GLY A 73 -17.86 9.50 0.43
C GLY A 73 -18.46 9.32 -0.97
N LYS A 74 -18.40 8.12 -1.56
CA LYS A 74 -19.06 7.78 -2.83
C LYS A 74 -20.40 7.12 -2.54
N THR A 75 -21.47 7.89 -2.64
CA THR A 75 -22.86 7.45 -2.36
C THR A 75 -23.56 6.79 -3.54
N ASP A 76 -23.01 6.90 -4.74
CA ASP A 76 -23.55 6.28 -5.94
C ASP A 76 -22.57 5.24 -6.48
N GLN A 77 -22.92 3.96 -6.34
CA GLN A 77 -22.80 2.94 -7.40
C GLN A 77 -23.15 1.56 -6.82
N PHE A 78 -24.38 1.13 -7.11
CA PHE A 78 -24.69 -0.28 -7.20
C PHE A 78 -23.76 -0.92 -8.26
N GLU A 79 -23.33 -2.16 -7.97
CA GLU A 79 -22.63 -3.13 -8.83
C GLU A 79 -21.10 -2.93 -8.98
N ASN A 80 -20.17 -3.83 -8.62
CA ASN A 80 -20.27 -5.24 -8.21
C ASN A 80 -19.18 -5.72 -7.22
N ILE A 81 -18.15 -4.95 -6.88
CA ILE A 81 -17.10 -5.36 -5.91
C ILE A 81 -16.56 -4.10 -5.20
N PRO A 82 -16.48 -4.07 -3.85
CA PRO A 82 -15.95 -2.92 -3.10
C PRO A 82 -14.41 -2.85 -3.21
N LEU A 83 -13.92 -2.37 -4.35
CA LEU A 83 -12.50 -2.13 -4.57
C LEU A 83 -12.02 -0.91 -3.78
N LEU A 84 -11.09 -1.15 -2.86
CA LEU A 84 -10.37 -0.15 -2.09
C LEU A 84 -9.08 0.21 -2.83
N ASN A 85 -8.69 1.48 -2.77
CA ASN A 85 -7.38 1.89 -3.27
C ASN A 85 -6.29 1.28 -2.39
N ALA A 86 -5.30 0.65 -3.00
CA ALA A 86 -4.18 0.02 -2.32
C ALA A 86 -2.85 0.62 -2.79
N LEU A 87 -1.90 0.68 -1.86
CA LEU A 87 -0.54 1.07 -2.13
C LEU A 87 0.38 -0.07 -1.68
N TYR A 88 1.06 -0.69 -2.63
CA TYR A 88 2.06 -1.71 -2.37
C TYR A 88 3.43 -1.04 -2.37
N ILE A 89 4.20 -1.23 -1.31
CA ILE A 89 5.50 -0.60 -1.13
C ILE A 89 6.59 -1.65 -1.01
N GLU A 90 7.81 -1.32 -1.44
CA GLU A 90 9.01 -2.11 -1.11
C GLU A 90 9.50 -1.81 0.30
N SER A 91 10.27 -2.71 0.92
CA SER A 91 10.79 -2.53 2.28
C SER A 91 11.60 -1.24 2.46
N ALA A 92 12.39 -0.85 1.46
CA ALA A 92 13.12 0.42 1.44
C ALA A 92 12.22 1.66 1.63
N MET A 93 10.94 1.56 1.26
CA MET A 93 9.99 2.66 1.45
C MET A 93 9.68 2.91 2.92
N ILE A 94 9.94 2.01 3.87
CA ILE A 94 9.67 2.28 5.29
C ILE A 94 10.53 3.42 5.84
N HIS A 95 11.76 3.56 5.34
CA HIS A 95 12.65 4.66 5.73
C HIS A 95 12.30 5.97 5.02
N ILE A 96 11.63 5.89 3.88
CA ILE A 96 11.19 7.04 3.09
C ILE A 96 9.83 7.55 3.61
N LEU A 97 8.98 6.62 4.03
CA LEU A 97 7.62 6.83 4.50
C LEU A 97 7.62 6.64 6.01
N GLU A 98 7.81 7.72 6.74
CA GLU A 98 7.61 7.74 8.19
C GLU A 98 6.28 8.43 8.53
N PRO A 99 5.11 7.89 8.11
CA PRO A 99 3.85 8.56 8.36
C PRO A 99 3.49 8.45 9.85
N PRO A 100 2.89 9.50 10.44
CA PRO A 100 2.33 9.40 11.77
C PRO A 100 1.20 8.36 11.81
N ILE A 101 1.17 7.58 12.90
CA ILE A 101 0.24 6.48 13.15
C ILE A 101 -0.75 6.88 14.25
N TYR A 102 -2.04 6.76 13.96
CA TYR A 102 -3.11 6.99 14.94
C TYR A 102 -3.21 5.84 15.95
N LYS A 103 -3.08 4.60 15.46
CA LYS A 103 -3.19 3.38 16.28
C LYS A 103 -2.38 2.24 15.67
N GLY A 104 -1.76 1.42 16.52
CA GLY A 104 -0.93 0.29 16.07
C GLY A 104 0.49 0.75 15.72
N ARG A 105 1.06 0.18 14.65
CA ARG A 105 2.40 0.53 14.15
C ARG A 105 2.43 0.65 12.62
N PHE A 106 3.47 1.29 12.09
CA PHE A 106 3.79 1.20 10.67
C PHE A 106 4.58 -0.09 10.38
N PHE A 107 4.96 -0.29 9.12
CA PHE A 107 5.76 -1.44 8.71
C PHE A 107 7.18 -1.39 9.30
N GLU A 108 7.71 -2.56 9.62
CA GLU A 108 9.10 -2.81 10.00
C GLU A 108 9.76 -3.74 8.95
N SER A 109 11.07 -3.98 9.02
CA SER A 109 11.76 -4.75 7.95
C SER A 109 11.26 -6.21 7.88
N GLU A 110 10.90 -6.77 9.02
CA GLU A 110 10.44 -8.14 9.22
C GLU A 110 9.07 -8.39 8.57
N ASP A 111 8.28 -7.33 8.35
CA ASP A 111 6.97 -7.40 7.70
C ASP A 111 7.03 -7.73 6.19
N PHE A 112 8.22 -7.62 5.59
CA PHE A 112 8.47 -7.91 4.18
C PHE A 112 9.09 -9.29 3.94
N GLU A 113 9.35 -10.03 5.02
CA GLU A 113 9.77 -11.43 4.93
C GLU A 113 8.57 -12.32 4.53
N GLU A 114 8.84 -13.51 3.98
CA GLU A 114 7.77 -14.45 3.61
C GLU A 114 6.97 -14.87 4.85
N SER A 115 5.67 -14.62 4.82
CA SER A 115 4.73 -14.86 5.92
C SER A 115 3.37 -15.30 5.39
N ASP A 116 2.66 -16.12 6.18
CA ASP A 116 1.27 -16.51 5.89
C ASP A 116 0.29 -15.33 6.04
N GLU A 117 0.67 -14.30 6.81
CA GLU A 117 -0.09 -13.08 7.03
C GLU A 117 0.62 -11.88 6.39
N ILE A 118 -0.07 -11.19 5.48
CA ILE A 118 0.37 -9.97 4.81
C ILE A 118 0.01 -8.77 5.71
N PRO A 119 0.98 -7.95 6.15
CA PRO A 119 0.69 -6.81 7.00
C PRO A 119 -0.07 -5.72 6.23
N LEU A 120 -1.07 -5.13 6.88
CA LEU A 120 -1.94 -4.10 6.32
C LEU A 120 -1.96 -2.87 7.23
N VAL A 121 -1.60 -1.72 6.66
CA VAL A 121 -1.79 -0.41 7.29
C VAL A 121 -2.95 0.30 6.61
N VAL A 122 -3.90 0.79 7.40
CA VAL A 122 -5.16 1.34 6.90
C VAL A 122 -5.21 2.85 7.04
N GLY A 123 -5.75 3.56 6.05
CA GLY A 123 -5.94 5.00 6.11
C GLY A 123 -6.92 5.46 7.20
N TYR A 124 -6.70 6.65 7.76
CA TYR A 124 -7.50 7.23 8.85
C TYR A 124 -9.01 7.30 8.58
N ALA A 125 -9.42 7.38 7.31
CA ALA A 125 -10.84 7.38 6.92
C ALA A 125 -11.60 6.15 7.42
N TYR A 126 -10.90 5.04 7.63
CA TYR A 126 -11.48 3.78 8.07
C TYR A 126 -11.18 3.43 9.54
N LYS A 127 -10.68 4.39 10.33
CA LYS A 127 -10.26 4.15 11.73
C LYS A 127 -11.35 3.58 12.66
N ASP A 128 -12.61 3.91 12.35
CA ASP A 128 -13.77 3.46 13.12
C ASP A 128 -14.41 2.23 12.48
N ILE A 129 -13.76 1.58 11.51
CA ILE A 129 -14.26 0.46 10.72
C ILE A 129 -13.39 -0.78 10.93
N PHE A 130 -12.08 -0.59 10.86
CA PHE A 130 -11.08 -1.64 11.04
C PHE A 130 -10.42 -1.58 12.40
N GLU A 131 -10.07 -2.75 12.94
CA GLU A 131 -9.39 -2.88 14.22
C GLU A 131 -8.02 -3.52 14.07
N ILE A 132 -7.07 -3.13 14.93
CA ILE A 132 -5.74 -3.76 14.96
C ILE A 132 -5.88 -5.24 15.28
N GLY A 133 -5.16 -6.08 14.54
CA GLY A 133 -5.21 -7.54 14.61
C GLY A 133 -6.36 -8.17 13.83
N GLN A 134 -7.28 -7.38 13.28
CA GLN A 134 -8.33 -7.90 12.40
C GLN A 134 -7.72 -8.43 11.11
N THR A 135 -8.21 -9.58 10.65
CA THR A 135 -7.76 -10.22 9.42
C THR A 135 -8.81 -10.14 8.31
N PHE A 136 -8.32 -10.14 7.08
CA PHE A 136 -9.10 -10.07 5.85
C PHE A 136 -8.51 -10.98 4.79
N THR A 137 -9.33 -11.45 3.85
CA THR A 137 -8.88 -12.43 2.86
C THR A 137 -9.06 -11.88 1.45
N VAL A 138 -8.01 -11.96 0.64
CA VAL A 138 -8.09 -11.78 -0.82
C VAL A 138 -7.98 -13.16 -1.46
N THR A 139 -9.01 -13.60 -2.17
CA THR A 139 -9.07 -14.94 -2.78
C THR A 139 -8.79 -14.95 -4.28
N ASP A 140 -8.88 -13.81 -4.94
CA ASP A 140 -8.74 -13.66 -6.39
C ASP A 140 -7.63 -12.65 -6.67
N GLU A 141 -6.59 -13.07 -7.41
CA GLU A 141 -5.44 -12.23 -7.74
C GLU A 141 -5.81 -11.00 -8.59
N SER A 142 -6.94 -11.02 -9.29
CA SER A 142 -7.48 -9.86 -10.00
C SER A 142 -7.99 -8.76 -9.06
N LEU A 143 -8.22 -9.10 -7.79
CA LEU A 143 -8.71 -8.22 -6.74
C LEU A 143 -7.62 -7.79 -5.75
N GLY A 144 -6.34 -8.09 -6.02
CA GLY A 144 -5.19 -7.80 -5.17
C GLY A 144 -4.29 -9.02 -4.99
N MET A 145 -3.17 -8.89 -4.28
CA MET A 145 -2.32 -10.07 -3.99
C MET A 145 -3.08 -11.05 -3.10
N ALA A 146 -3.27 -12.29 -3.57
CA ALA A 146 -4.02 -13.29 -2.83
C ALA A 146 -3.33 -13.62 -1.49
N GLY A 147 -4.11 -13.79 -0.44
CA GLY A 147 -3.59 -14.08 0.90
C GLY A 147 -4.45 -13.51 2.02
N THR A 148 -3.96 -13.72 3.25
CA THR A 148 -4.59 -13.21 4.47
C THR A 148 -3.89 -11.92 4.88
N TYR A 149 -4.62 -10.83 4.95
CA TYR A 149 -4.14 -9.53 5.37
C TYR A 149 -4.47 -9.28 6.83
N LYS A 150 -3.53 -8.70 7.59
CA LYS A 150 -3.74 -8.38 9.00
C LYS A 150 -3.50 -6.91 9.26
N VAL A 151 -4.50 -6.25 9.85
CA VAL A 151 -4.40 -4.84 10.20
C VAL A 151 -3.37 -4.65 11.33
N ILE A 152 -2.22 -4.08 11.01
CA ILE A 152 -1.15 -3.80 12.00
C ILE A 152 -1.12 -2.33 12.42
N GLY A 153 -1.74 -1.45 11.62
CA GLY A 153 -1.71 -0.01 11.85
C GLY A 153 -2.87 0.74 11.21
N ILE A 154 -3.18 1.89 11.79
CA ILE A 154 -4.11 2.88 11.24
C ILE A 154 -3.35 4.21 11.20
N LEU A 155 -3.21 4.77 10.00
CA LEU A 155 -2.54 6.05 9.77
C LEU A 155 -3.27 7.20 10.48
N ASP A 156 -2.53 8.23 10.88
CA ASP A 156 -3.10 9.46 11.45
C ASP A 156 -3.80 10.35 10.40
N LYS A 157 -4.66 11.25 10.87
CA LYS A 157 -5.37 12.21 10.01
C LYS A 157 -4.35 13.10 9.32
N GLY A 158 -4.40 13.16 8.00
CA GLY A 158 -3.43 13.94 7.23
C GLY A 158 -2.30 13.11 6.65
N SER A 159 -2.12 11.87 7.08
CA SER A 159 -1.25 10.89 6.40
C SER A 159 -2.00 10.34 5.18
N TYR A 160 -1.56 10.78 4.01
CA TYR A 160 -2.02 10.31 2.69
C TYR A 160 -0.76 10.18 1.86
#